data_AF-A0A972J255-F1
#
_entry.id   AF-A0A972J255-F1
#
_cell.length_a   1.000
_cell.length_b   1.000
_cell.length_c   1.000
_cell.angle_alpha   90.00
_cell.angle_beta   90.00
_cell.angle_gamma   90.00
#
_symmetry.space_group_name_H-M   'P 1'
#
loop_
_entity.id
_entity.type
_entity.pdbx_description
1 polymer ?
#
loop_
_entity_poly.entity_id
_entity_poly.type
_entity_poly.pdbx_seq_one_letter_code
_entity_poly.pdbx_strand_id
1 'polypeptide(L)'
;MKKGIWLFNLFLVLALVLTACAKTPAEAPVVDCRAQTTSEAVGSYQVPAPIEGCYNVAFVYVGPHDDGGWSQSHDVGRQYVEQTLEGVHTAYVENVAEGADSEQVTRSLARKGFDVIFTTSFGFMDSSETVANEFPDVDIVHISGYKANGANFGNLMGAMEDIKYLAGMLAGSRAKMDGNPKLGYMATFPIPEELRLGNAFALGVQKTCPECTIDVRFINTWHDPILEQEGAKSLFDAGAQVVMTGADTPAPALAAPEGKWGITYDYKGNCTLDTCLTSMYWNWGVIYAGIVDKSRAGTWKGGWEYFDGDSGGLGLYGFMEGETLMPGGAELPEADLQMVRETLDKMLKGEFTRFDVFKGPITDNQGNLILPDGVSMEQLDLDGFKQFGSECKTCMYWWNENITAELPDL
;
A
#
# COMPACT_ATOMS: atom_id res chain seq x y z
N MET A 1 84.51 -40.14 -56.71
CA MET A 1 84.22 -41.12 -57.78
C MET A 1 82.71 -41.40 -57.82
N LYS A 2 82.11 -41.31 -59.02
CA LYS A 2 80.76 -41.77 -59.46
C LYS A 2 79.56 -41.02 -58.84
N LYS A 3 78.83 -40.16 -59.58
CA LYS A 3 77.91 -40.33 -60.74
C LYS A 3 76.54 -40.95 -60.39
N GLY A 4 75.45 -40.25 -60.76
CA GLY A 4 74.10 -40.78 -61.00
C GLY A 4 72.98 -39.81 -60.58
N ILE A 5 72.41 -38.94 -61.45
CA ILE A 5 71.16 -39.12 -62.27
C ILE A 5 69.87 -39.04 -61.41
N TRP A 6 68.71 -38.46 -61.77
CA TRP A 6 68.16 -37.40 -62.64
C TRP A 6 66.61 -37.44 -62.39
N LEU A 7 65.93 -36.29 -62.47
CA LEU A 7 64.49 -36.04 -62.79
C LEU A 7 63.30 -36.25 -61.80
N PHE A 8 62.59 -35.12 -61.60
CA PHE A 8 61.15 -34.84 -61.83
C PHE A 8 60.06 -35.81 -61.27
N ASN A 9 59.26 -35.34 -60.30
CA ASN A 9 57.87 -34.90 -60.51
C ASN A 9 57.09 -34.68 -59.20
N LEU A 10 56.09 -33.78 -59.33
CA LEU A 10 54.82 -33.69 -58.59
C LEU A 10 54.75 -32.88 -57.27
N PHE A 11 54.12 -31.73 -57.43
CA PHE A 11 53.35 -30.98 -56.44
C PHE A 11 52.66 -31.86 -55.39
N LEU A 12 52.84 -31.55 -54.10
CA LEU A 12 51.73 -31.52 -53.14
C LEU A 12 52.10 -30.61 -51.96
N VAL A 13 51.48 -29.44 -51.91
CA VAL A 13 51.47 -28.58 -50.73
C VAL A 13 50.51 -29.24 -49.72
N LEU A 14 51.06 -29.88 -48.69
CA LEU A 14 50.27 -30.39 -47.58
C LEU A 14 50.06 -29.24 -46.59
N ALA A 15 48.93 -28.54 -46.73
CA ALA A 15 48.46 -27.60 -45.72
C ALA A 15 48.03 -28.39 -44.46
N LEU A 16 48.81 -28.25 -43.39
CA LEU A 16 48.41 -28.65 -42.04
C LEU A 16 47.27 -27.70 -41.59
N VAL A 17 46.03 -28.16 -41.75
CA VAL A 17 44.86 -27.52 -41.14
C VAL A 17 44.90 -27.85 -39.64
N LEU A 18 45.34 -26.89 -38.83
CA LEU A 18 45.10 -26.86 -37.40
C LEU A 18 43.59 -26.73 -37.17
N THR A 19 42.91 -27.84 -36.88
CA THR A 19 41.57 -27.81 -36.32
C THR A 19 41.66 -27.35 -34.87
N ALA A 20 41.72 -26.04 -34.68
CA ALA A 20 41.38 -25.43 -33.41
C ALA A 20 39.86 -25.62 -33.21
N CYS A 21 39.47 -26.48 -32.28
CA CYS A 21 38.11 -26.48 -31.75
C CYS A 21 37.88 -25.13 -31.05
N ALA A 22 37.38 -24.15 -31.79
CA ALA A 22 36.72 -23.00 -31.20
C ALA A 22 35.49 -23.56 -30.46
N LYS A 23 35.61 -23.74 -29.14
CA LYS A 23 34.44 -23.78 -28.26
C LYS A 23 33.74 -22.43 -28.48
N THR A 24 32.66 -22.43 -29.23
CA THR A 24 31.67 -21.36 -29.18
C THR A 24 31.44 -21.04 -27.70
N PRO A 25 31.53 -19.78 -27.25
CA PRO A 25 31.12 -19.46 -25.90
C PRO A 25 29.69 -19.99 -25.76
N ALA A 26 29.48 -20.96 -24.86
CA ALA A 26 28.13 -21.32 -24.49
C ALA A 26 27.52 -20.03 -23.95
N GLU A 27 26.46 -19.53 -24.58
CA GLU A 27 25.65 -18.48 -23.99
C GLU A 27 25.33 -18.94 -22.56
N ALA A 28 25.58 -18.06 -21.59
CA ALA A 28 25.19 -18.32 -20.22
C ALA A 28 23.70 -18.69 -20.23
N PRO A 29 23.28 -19.73 -19.49
CA PRO A 29 21.87 -20.10 -19.44
C PRO A 29 21.06 -18.85 -19.04
N VAL A 30 20.05 -18.53 -19.84
CA VAL A 30 19.11 -17.46 -19.49
C VAL A 30 18.39 -17.89 -18.22
N VAL A 31 18.62 -17.16 -17.13
CA VAL A 31 17.96 -17.42 -15.84
C VAL A 31 16.51 -16.94 -15.95
N ASP A 32 15.56 -17.84 -15.70
CA ASP A 32 14.14 -17.49 -15.65
C ASP A 32 13.77 -17.03 -14.24
N CYS A 33 13.79 -15.71 -14.03
CA CYS A 33 13.45 -15.12 -12.73
C CYS A 33 11.96 -15.19 -12.37
N ARG A 34 11.11 -15.68 -13.29
CA ARG A 34 9.67 -15.89 -13.05
C ARG A 34 9.34 -17.37 -12.79
N ALA A 35 10.35 -18.23 -12.69
CA ALA A 35 10.14 -19.63 -12.38
C ALA A 35 9.55 -19.79 -10.97
N GLN A 36 8.69 -20.79 -10.81
CA GLN A 36 8.23 -21.20 -9.48
C GLN A 36 9.40 -21.81 -8.70
N THR A 37 9.55 -21.42 -7.43
CA THR A 37 10.60 -21.91 -6.55
C THR A 37 10.06 -22.92 -5.54
N THR A 38 10.94 -23.81 -5.09
CA THR A 38 10.61 -24.72 -3.99
C THR A 38 10.47 -23.94 -2.70
N SER A 39 9.55 -24.36 -1.83
CA SER A 39 9.40 -23.81 -0.48
C SER A 39 9.85 -24.82 0.57
N GLU A 40 10.39 -24.31 1.68
CA GLU A 40 10.75 -25.09 2.85
C GLU A 40 9.88 -24.70 4.04
N ALA A 41 9.51 -25.69 4.85
CA ALA A 41 8.72 -25.44 6.06
C ALA A 41 9.58 -24.77 7.14
N VAL A 42 9.09 -23.63 7.64
CA VAL A 42 9.63 -22.93 8.81
C VAL A 42 8.48 -22.68 9.77
N GLY A 43 8.43 -23.44 10.87
CA GLY A 43 7.25 -23.44 11.74
C GLY A 43 6.01 -23.92 10.96
N SER A 44 4.95 -23.12 10.97
CA SER A 44 3.72 -23.34 10.20
C SER A 44 3.77 -22.75 8.78
N TYR A 45 4.83 -22.04 8.41
CA TYR A 45 4.91 -21.26 7.18
C TYR A 45 5.72 -21.97 6.09
N GLN A 46 5.37 -21.74 4.83
CA GLN A 46 6.14 -22.18 3.67
C GLN A 46 7.00 -21.01 3.19
N VAL A 47 8.32 -21.11 3.37
CA VAL A 47 9.26 -20.04 2.99
C VAL A 47 9.91 -20.40 1.65
N PRO A 48 9.70 -19.59 0.60
CA PRO A 48 10.22 -19.84 -0.74
C PRO A 48 11.76 -19.70 -0.81
N ALA A 49 12.38 -20.42 -1.74
CA ALA A 49 13.80 -20.25 -2.06
C ALA A 49 14.00 -19.11 -3.08
N PRO A 50 15.13 -18.37 -3.02
CA PRO A 50 15.51 -17.43 -4.07
C PRO A 50 15.97 -18.17 -5.34
N ILE A 51 16.04 -17.44 -6.45
CA ILE A 51 16.63 -17.88 -7.71
C ILE A 51 18.03 -17.28 -7.86
N GLU A 52 19.05 -18.13 -7.93
CA GLU A 52 20.42 -17.71 -8.18
C GLU A 52 20.53 -16.99 -9.53
N GLY A 53 21.17 -15.82 -9.54
CA GLY A 53 21.32 -14.98 -10.74
C GLY A 53 20.16 -14.00 -10.97
N CYS A 54 19.12 -14.05 -10.15
CA CYS A 54 18.07 -13.03 -10.09
C CYS A 54 18.30 -12.06 -8.92
N TYR A 55 17.64 -10.90 -8.99
CA TYR A 55 17.46 -10.01 -7.85
C TYR A 55 16.20 -10.45 -7.10
N ASN A 56 16.34 -10.93 -5.87
CA ASN A 56 15.30 -11.66 -5.14
C ASN A 56 14.58 -10.74 -4.15
N VAL A 57 13.27 -10.57 -4.34
CA VAL A 57 12.42 -9.70 -3.52
C VAL A 57 11.36 -10.54 -2.83
N ALA A 58 11.29 -10.46 -1.51
CA ALA A 58 10.27 -11.15 -0.73
C ALA A 58 9.21 -10.20 -0.16
N PHE A 59 8.01 -10.72 0.02
CA PHE A 59 6.91 -10.03 0.66
C PHE A 59 6.35 -10.89 1.81
N VAL A 60 6.03 -10.26 2.94
CA VAL A 60 5.45 -10.92 4.11
C VAL A 60 4.10 -10.29 4.39
N TYR A 61 3.02 -11.06 4.22
CA TYR A 61 1.64 -10.62 4.39
C TYR A 61 1.04 -11.12 5.70
N VAL A 62 0.24 -10.27 6.35
CA VAL A 62 -0.49 -10.63 7.58
C VAL A 62 -1.74 -11.47 7.27
N GLY A 63 -2.41 -11.23 6.14
CA GLY A 63 -3.57 -11.98 5.66
C GLY A 63 -3.24 -12.83 4.42
N PRO A 64 -4.26 -13.48 3.82
CA PRO A 64 -4.13 -14.20 2.56
C PRO A 64 -4.02 -13.23 1.39
N HIS A 65 -3.25 -13.58 0.36
CA HIS A 65 -3.02 -12.74 -0.82
C HIS A 65 -4.28 -12.44 -1.66
N ASP A 66 -5.42 -13.07 -1.36
CA ASP A 66 -6.71 -12.89 -2.03
C ASP A 66 -7.84 -12.43 -1.08
N ASP A 67 -7.47 -11.73 0.01
CA ASP A 67 -8.38 -11.23 1.05
C ASP A 67 -9.45 -10.23 0.58
N GLY A 68 -9.36 -9.70 -0.64
CA GLY A 68 -10.26 -8.66 -1.14
C GLY A 68 -9.90 -7.24 -0.69
N GLY A 69 -8.71 -7.01 -0.14
CA GLY A 69 -8.29 -5.69 0.34
C GLY A 69 -6.78 -5.59 0.55
N TRP A 70 -6.34 -5.46 1.81
CA TRP A 70 -4.98 -5.07 2.17
C TRP A 70 -3.90 -5.99 1.59
N SER A 71 -3.92 -7.29 1.94
CA SER A 71 -2.88 -8.23 1.50
C SER A 71 -2.95 -8.48 -0.01
N GLN A 72 -4.17 -8.48 -0.58
CA GLN A 72 -4.33 -8.56 -2.03
C GLN A 72 -3.78 -7.33 -2.76
N SER A 73 -3.94 -6.13 -2.21
CA SER A 73 -3.35 -4.92 -2.79
C SER A 73 -1.83 -5.01 -2.86
N HIS A 74 -1.19 -5.53 -1.80
CA HIS A 74 0.24 -5.78 -1.76
C HIS A 74 0.68 -6.84 -2.76
N ASP A 75 -0.08 -7.93 -2.90
CA ASP A 75 0.25 -8.98 -3.86
C ASP A 75 0.13 -8.50 -5.31
N VAL A 76 -0.87 -7.69 -5.64
CA VAL A 76 -0.96 -7.01 -6.95
C VAL A 76 0.26 -6.11 -7.17
N GLY A 77 0.73 -5.40 -6.13
CA GLY A 77 1.97 -4.64 -6.17
C GLY A 77 3.21 -5.51 -6.44
N ARG A 78 3.34 -6.66 -5.77
CA ARG A 78 4.40 -7.65 -6.02
C ARG A 78 4.36 -8.14 -7.46
N GLN A 79 3.19 -8.52 -7.97
CA GLN A 79 3.02 -8.99 -9.34
C GLN A 79 3.42 -7.91 -10.36
N TYR A 80 3.13 -6.63 -10.08
CA TYR A 80 3.59 -5.53 -10.91
C TYR A 80 5.12 -5.45 -10.98
N VAL A 81 5.82 -5.61 -9.85
CA VAL A 81 7.29 -5.66 -9.80
C VAL A 81 7.83 -6.79 -10.67
N GLU A 82 7.30 -8.00 -10.53
CA GLU A 82 7.71 -9.19 -11.32
C GLU A 82 7.48 -9.02 -12.84
N GLN A 83 6.39 -8.35 -13.20
CA GLN A 83 6.03 -8.11 -14.60
C GLN A 83 6.85 -6.99 -15.23
N THR A 84 7.20 -5.96 -14.46
CA THR A 84 7.79 -4.71 -14.97
C THR A 84 9.32 -4.70 -14.89
N LEU A 85 9.91 -5.34 -13.87
CA LEU A 85 11.36 -5.33 -13.68
C LEU A 85 12.02 -6.61 -14.22
N GLU A 86 12.91 -6.45 -15.18
CA GLU A 86 13.67 -7.57 -15.76
C GLU A 86 14.74 -8.09 -14.78
N GLY A 87 14.88 -9.41 -14.71
CA GLY A 87 15.86 -10.07 -13.84
C GLY A 87 15.51 -10.03 -12.35
N VAL A 88 14.28 -9.67 -12.00
CA VAL A 88 13.75 -9.70 -10.62
C VAL A 88 12.92 -10.97 -10.43
N HIS A 89 13.17 -11.67 -9.34
CA HIS A 89 12.34 -12.75 -8.83
C HIS A 89 11.56 -12.23 -7.63
N THR A 90 10.25 -12.50 -7.58
CA THR A 90 9.43 -12.16 -6.41
C THR A 90 8.90 -13.42 -5.73
N ALA A 91 8.79 -13.36 -4.41
CA ALA A 91 8.19 -14.41 -3.61
C ALA A 91 7.41 -13.82 -2.44
N TYR A 92 6.51 -14.60 -1.84
CA TYR A 92 5.76 -14.14 -0.68
C TYR A 92 5.54 -15.25 0.36
N VAL A 93 5.24 -14.84 1.58
CA VAL A 93 4.70 -15.68 2.65
C VAL A 93 3.48 -14.97 3.21
N GLU A 94 2.37 -15.67 3.32
CA GLU A 94 1.07 -15.11 3.74
C GLU A 94 0.58 -15.67 5.07
N ASN A 95 -0.48 -15.05 5.62
CA ASN A 95 -1.08 -15.42 6.90
C ASN A 95 -0.08 -15.39 8.08
N VAL A 96 0.94 -14.51 8.00
CA VAL A 96 2.01 -14.44 9.00
C VAL A 96 1.55 -13.63 10.20
N ALA A 97 1.50 -14.28 11.37
CA ALA A 97 1.15 -13.59 12.60
C ALA A 97 2.25 -12.60 13.04
N GLU A 98 1.83 -11.53 13.73
CA GLU A 98 2.72 -10.53 14.31
C GLU A 98 3.62 -11.13 15.43
N GLY A 99 4.69 -10.42 15.76
CA GLY A 99 5.64 -10.84 16.79
C GLY A 99 6.57 -11.97 16.33
N ALA A 100 6.67 -13.05 17.12
CA ALA A 100 7.70 -14.09 16.94
C ALA A 100 7.64 -14.78 15.57
N ASP A 101 6.44 -14.94 15.00
CA ASP A 101 6.25 -15.58 13.71
C ASP A 101 6.77 -14.70 12.57
N SER A 102 6.39 -13.42 12.54
CA SER A 102 6.94 -12.44 11.59
C SER A 102 8.47 -12.34 11.68
N GLU A 103 9.04 -12.37 12.88
CA GLU A 103 10.50 -12.37 13.06
C GLU A 103 11.13 -13.65 12.50
N GLN A 104 10.54 -14.81 12.75
CA GLN A 104 11.02 -16.09 12.23
C GLN A 104 10.98 -16.14 10.70
N VAL A 105 9.88 -15.70 10.08
CA VAL A 105 9.69 -15.71 8.63
C VAL A 105 10.66 -14.73 7.96
N THR A 106 10.68 -13.46 8.40
CA THR A 106 11.56 -12.43 7.85
C THR A 106 13.03 -12.82 7.99
N ARG A 107 13.43 -13.38 9.13
CA ARG A 107 14.79 -13.91 9.34
C ARG A 107 15.12 -15.07 8.41
N SER A 108 14.16 -15.94 8.12
CA SER A 108 14.38 -17.09 7.24
C SER A 108 14.55 -16.67 5.78
N LEU A 109 13.78 -15.67 5.33
CA LEU A 109 13.96 -15.04 4.03
C LEU A 109 15.34 -14.37 3.93
N ALA A 110 15.73 -13.57 4.92
CA ALA A 110 17.04 -12.92 4.95
C ALA A 110 18.20 -13.93 4.91
N ARG A 111 18.12 -15.02 5.70
CA ARG A 111 19.12 -16.12 5.69
C ARG A 111 19.22 -16.85 4.35
N LYS A 112 18.13 -16.95 3.61
CA LYS A 112 18.11 -17.59 2.30
C LYS A 112 18.78 -16.72 1.23
N GLY A 113 18.96 -15.42 1.47
CA GLY A 113 19.64 -14.50 0.55
C GLY A 113 18.70 -13.73 -0.36
N PHE A 114 17.50 -13.38 0.13
CA PHE A 114 16.69 -12.35 -0.52
C PHE A 114 17.37 -10.98 -0.35
N ASP A 115 17.34 -10.17 -1.40
CA ASP A 115 17.99 -8.85 -1.44
C ASP A 115 17.13 -7.78 -0.76
N VAL A 116 15.81 -7.84 -0.99
CA VAL A 116 14.82 -6.92 -0.41
C VAL A 116 13.69 -7.72 0.24
N ILE A 117 13.25 -7.31 1.43
CA ILE A 117 12.08 -7.89 2.11
C ILE A 117 11.09 -6.78 2.48
N PHE A 118 9.90 -6.82 1.88
CA PHE A 118 8.77 -5.99 2.27
C PHE A 118 7.95 -6.69 3.35
N THR A 119 7.70 -6.00 4.47
CA THR A 119 6.89 -6.50 5.58
C THR A 119 5.64 -5.65 5.73
N THR A 120 4.48 -6.21 5.37
CA THR A 120 3.28 -5.42 5.00
C THR A 120 2.24 -5.34 6.11
N SER A 121 2.65 -5.09 7.35
CA SER A 121 1.71 -4.89 8.47
C SER A 121 2.36 -4.14 9.61
N PHE A 122 1.60 -3.29 10.29
CA PHE A 122 2.07 -2.44 11.38
C PHE A 122 2.84 -3.24 12.45
N GLY A 123 2.31 -4.37 12.93
CA GLY A 123 2.94 -5.15 13.99
C GLY A 123 4.17 -5.96 13.56
N PHE A 124 4.60 -5.86 12.31
CA PHE A 124 5.90 -6.41 11.86
C PHE A 124 7.08 -5.47 12.14
N MET A 125 6.85 -4.28 12.70
CA MET A 125 7.88 -3.25 12.84
C MET A 125 9.09 -3.70 13.67
N ASP A 126 8.85 -4.24 14.87
CA ASP A 126 9.91 -4.62 15.82
C ASP A 126 10.67 -5.87 15.35
N SER A 127 9.97 -6.80 14.70
CA SER A 127 10.58 -7.98 14.11
C SER A 127 11.45 -7.61 12.91
N SER A 128 10.98 -6.71 12.04
CA SER A 128 11.75 -6.18 10.91
C SER A 128 13.01 -5.42 11.35
N GLU A 129 12.92 -4.57 12.37
CA GLU A 129 14.08 -3.89 12.96
C GLU A 129 15.12 -4.90 13.48
N THR A 130 14.66 -5.91 14.22
CA THR A 130 15.52 -6.95 14.79
C THR A 130 16.27 -7.69 13.68
N VAL A 131 15.57 -8.13 12.64
CA VAL A 131 16.19 -8.86 11.52
C VAL A 131 17.12 -7.95 10.71
N ALA A 132 16.76 -6.69 10.47
CA ALA A 132 17.64 -5.78 9.74
C ALA A 132 18.99 -5.57 10.44
N ASN A 133 18.99 -5.53 11.78
CA ASN A 133 20.22 -5.47 12.58
C ASN A 133 21.07 -6.75 12.48
N GLU A 134 20.46 -7.91 12.25
CA GLU A 134 21.14 -9.20 12.06
C GLU A 134 21.68 -9.37 10.63
N PHE A 135 21.04 -8.76 9.63
CA PHE A 135 21.33 -8.92 8.20
C PHE A 135 21.55 -7.56 7.51
N PRO A 136 22.72 -6.92 7.72
CA PRO A 136 22.99 -5.56 7.20
C PRO A 136 23.07 -5.46 5.67
N ASP A 137 23.19 -6.60 4.98
CA ASP A 137 23.26 -6.68 3.51
C ASP A 137 21.86 -6.86 2.87
N VAL A 138 20.80 -6.99 3.68
CA VAL A 138 19.41 -7.15 3.21
C VAL A 138 18.65 -5.87 3.50
N ASP A 139 18.02 -5.30 2.48
CA ASP A 139 17.15 -4.14 2.64
C ASP A 139 15.77 -4.59 3.11
N ILE A 140 15.33 -4.10 4.27
CA ILE A 140 14.03 -4.41 4.87
C ILE A 140 13.17 -3.15 4.88
N VAL A 141 12.02 -3.24 4.23
CA VAL A 141 11.06 -2.15 4.11
C VAL A 141 9.80 -2.53 4.89
N HIS A 142 9.52 -1.80 5.95
CA HIS A 142 8.35 -2.01 6.80
C HIS A 142 7.22 -1.04 6.43
N ILE A 143 6.05 -1.58 6.14
CA ILE A 143 4.89 -0.77 5.76
C ILE A 143 4.11 -0.36 7.02
N SER A 144 3.58 0.87 7.05
CA SER A 144 2.68 1.47 8.06
C SER A 144 3.26 1.82 9.45
N GLY A 145 4.46 1.35 9.80
CA GLY A 145 5.11 1.71 11.07
C GLY A 145 5.75 3.10 11.10
N TYR A 146 6.74 3.25 11.98
CA TYR A 146 7.47 4.51 12.17
C TYR A 146 8.95 4.33 12.51
N LYS A 147 9.48 3.10 12.56
CA LYS A 147 10.91 2.87 12.84
C LYS A 147 11.71 2.78 11.55
N ALA A 148 12.93 3.30 11.58
CA ALA A 148 13.93 3.21 10.53
C ALA A 148 15.33 3.34 11.16
N ASN A 149 16.38 2.88 10.48
CA ASN A 149 17.76 2.91 11.01
C ASN A 149 18.75 3.75 10.18
N GLY A 150 18.31 4.42 9.11
CA GLY A 150 19.16 5.21 8.22
C GLY A 150 20.10 4.38 7.32
N ALA A 151 20.00 3.05 7.38
CA ALA A 151 20.87 2.10 6.69
C ALA A 151 20.05 1.15 5.81
N ASN A 152 19.78 -0.07 6.28
CA ASN A 152 19.08 -1.13 5.55
C ASN A 152 17.65 -1.39 6.07
N PHE A 153 17.16 -0.59 7.02
CA PHE A 153 15.79 -0.69 7.55
C PHE A 153 15.06 0.63 7.41
N GLY A 154 13.98 0.63 6.65
CA GLY A 154 13.16 1.81 6.40
C GLY A 154 11.68 1.54 6.63
N ASN A 155 10.95 2.62 6.82
CA ASN A 155 9.49 2.62 6.88
C ASN A 155 8.91 3.25 5.61
N LEU A 156 7.78 2.71 5.15
CA LEU A 156 7.04 3.17 4.00
C LEU A 156 5.54 3.31 4.33
N MET A 157 4.95 4.45 4.00
CA MET A 157 3.50 4.63 3.96
C MET A 157 3.12 5.68 2.90
N GLY A 158 1.82 5.88 2.66
CA GLY A 158 1.34 6.92 1.75
C GLY A 158 0.13 7.67 2.30
N ALA A 159 -0.10 8.85 1.74
CA ALA A 159 -1.11 9.83 2.16
C ALA A 159 -2.54 9.42 1.82
N MET A 160 -2.99 8.28 2.34
CA MET A 160 -4.35 7.82 2.08
C MET A 160 -5.43 8.79 2.58
N GLU A 161 -5.11 9.63 3.57
CA GLU A 161 -5.95 10.76 3.97
C GLU A 161 -6.40 11.63 2.78
N ASP A 162 -5.56 11.83 1.76
CA ASP A 162 -5.92 12.60 0.57
C ASP A 162 -7.10 11.97 -0.16
N ILE A 163 -7.05 10.65 -0.34
CA ILE A 163 -8.09 9.91 -1.04
C ILE A 163 -9.33 9.74 -0.16
N LYS A 164 -9.16 9.59 1.17
CA LYS A 164 -10.27 9.59 2.13
C LYS A 164 -11.00 10.93 2.16
N TYR A 165 -10.28 12.04 2.04
CA TYR A 165 -10.88 13.35 1.88
C TYR A 165 -11.74 13.45 0.62
N LEU A 166 -11.25 12.97 -0.53
CA LEU A 166 -12.04 12.91 -1.76
C LEU A 166 -13.27 12.00 -1.64
N ALA A 167 -13.12 10.82 -1.02
CA ALA A 167 -14.24 9.92 -0.76
C ALA A 167 -15.27 10.54 0.19
N GLY A 168 -14.83 11.35 1.16
CA GLY A 168 -15.67 12.16 2.02
C GLY A 168 -16.53 13.14 1.22
N MET A 169 -15.96 13.83 0.24
CA MET A 169 -16.72 14.73 -0.64
C MET A 169 -17.84 14.00 -1.39
N LEU A 170 -17.57 12.80 -1.90
CA LEU A 170 -18.58 11.96 -2.55
C LEU A 170 -19.65 11.50 -1.57
N ALA A 171 -19.25 11.08 -0.37
CA ALA A 171 -20.16 10.61 0.67
C ALA A 171 -21.10 11.73 1.15
N GLY A 172 -20.58 12.94 1.37
CA GLY A 172 -21.37 14.12 1.72
C GLY A 172 -22.35 14.50 0.60
N SER A 173 -21.91 14.46 -0.66
CA SER A 173 -22.76 14.74 -1.81
C SER A 173 -23.91 13.72 -1.90
N ARG A 174 -23.60 12.43 -1.73
CA ARG A 174 -24.59 11.34 -1.72
C ARG A 174 -25.61 11.51 -0.58
N ALA A 175 -25.13 11.74 0.64
CA ALA A 175 -25.95 11.93 1.83
C ALA A 175 -26.94 13.10 1.66
N LYS A 176 -26.46 14.22 1.10
CA LYS A 176 -27.28 15.40 0.81
C LYS A 176 -28.30 15.14 -0.30
N MET A 177 -27.90 14.48 -1.38
CA MET A 177 -28.81 14.11 -2.48
C MET A 177 -29.93 13.18 -1.99
N ASP A 178 -29.61 12.23 -1.12
CA ASP A 178 -30.58 11.28 -0.53
C ASP A 178 -31.41 11.89 0.62
N GLY A 179 -31.08 13.11 1.06
CA GLY A 179 -31.78 13.80 2.15
C GLY A 179 -31.55 13.20 3.54
N ASN A 180 -30.46 12.46 3.74
CA ASN A 180 -30.08 11.85 5.00
C ASN A 180 -28.65 12.24 5.41
N PRO A 181 -28.48 13.21 6.35
CA PRO A 181 -27.18 13.77 6.69
C PRO A 181 -26.35 12.89 7.65
N LYS A 182 -26.72 11.64 7.87
CA LYS A 182 -26.01 10.73 8.77
C LYS A 182 -25.06 9.84 7.99
N LEU A 183 -23.80 9.79 8.38
CA LEU A 183 -22.78 8.91 7.82
C LEU A 183 -22.15 8.06 8.93
N GLY A 184 -21.42 7.02 8.54
CA GLY A 184 -20.68 6.16 9.45
C GLY A 184 -19.24 5.92 9.01
N TYR A 185 -18.36 5.74 10.00
CA TYR A 185 -17.01 5.26 9.83
C TYR A 185 -16.78 4.05 10.72
N MET A 186 -16.54 2.90 10.11
CA MET A 186 -16.10 1.71 10.82
C MET A 186 -14.58 1.74 10.94
N ALA A 187 -14.08 2.05 12.13
CA ALA A 187 -12.66 2.18 12.43
C ALA A 187 -12.09 0.88 13.01
N THR A 188 -10.78 0.66 12.85
CA THR A 188 -10.10 -0.54 13.36
C THR A 188 -9.65 -0.35 14.81
N PHE A 189 -8.45 0.18 15.02
CA PHE A 189 -7.82 0.42 16.31
C PHE A 189 -7.75 1.90 16.65
N PRO A 190 -7.75 2.28 17.94
CA PRO A 190 -7.60 3.66 18.35
C PRO A 190 -6.14 4.15 18.22
N ILE A 191 -5.67 4.32 16.98
CA ILE A 191 -4.30 4.72 16.65
C ILE A 191 -4.28 5.99 15.77
N PRO A 192 -3.13 6.68 15.63
CA PRO A 192 -3.03 7.92 14.85
C PRO A 192 -3.54 7.80 13.43
N GLU A 193 -3.30 6.66 12.78
CA GLU A 193 -3.78 6.38 11.43
C GLU A 193 -5.30 6.46 11.34
N GLU A 194 -6.06 5.72 12.15
CA GLU A 194 -7.53 5.73 12.08
C GLU A 194 -8.14 7.10 12.39
N LEU A 195 -7.52 7.87 13.31
CA LEU A 195 -7.99 9.24 13.57
C LEU A 195 -7.67 10.18 12.41
N ARG A 196 -6.47 10.07 11.81
CA ARG A 196 -6.10 10.83 10.59
C ARG A 196 -7.06 10.54 9.45
N LEU A 197 -7.26 9.26 9.16
CA LEU A 197 -8.10 8.77 8.07
C LEU A 197 -9.58 9.18 8.26
N GLY A 198 -10.10 9.04 9.47
CA GLY A 198 -11.46 9.49 9.82
C GLY A 198 -11.62 11.01 9.73
N ASN A 199 -10.67 11.80 10.24
CA ASN A 199 -10.72 13.25 10.16
C ASN A 199 -10.62 13.77 8.73
N ALA A 200 -9.78 13.17 7.89
CA ALA A 200 -9.68 13.54 6.48
C ALA A 200 -11.00 13.30 5.74
N PHE A 201 -11.62 12.13 5.94
CA PHE A 201 -12.96 11.84 5.42
C PHE A 201 -13.98 12.87 5.91
N ALA A 202 -13.96 13.19 7.19
CA ALA A 202 -14.88 14.15 7.81
C ALA A 202 -14.75 15.57 7.24
N LEU A 203 -13.52 16.05 7.04
CA LEU A 203 -13.21 17.32 6.37
C LEU A 203 -13.71 17.33 4.92
N GLY A 204 -13.60 16.20 4.22
CA GLY A 204 -14.12 16.00 2.87
C GLY A 204 -15.64 16.09 2.81
N VAL A 205 -16.34 15.41 3.73
CA VAL A 205 -17.81 15.43 3.86
C VAL A 205 -18.33 16.86 4.01
N GLN A 206 -17.67 17.70 4.81
CA GLN A 206 -18.10 19.08 5.04
C GLN A 206 -18.03 19.96 3.78
N LYS A 207 -17.22 19.60 2.76
CA LYS A 207 -17.16 20.38 1.52
C LYS A 207 -18.44 20.32 0.70
N THR A 208 -19.14 19.20 0.75
CA THR A 208 -20.36 18.97 -0.05
C THR A 208 -21.62 18.94 0.81
N CYS A 209 -21.50 18.58 2.10
CA CYS A 209 -22.57 18.55 3.09
C CYS A 209 -22.10 19.08 4.47
N PRO A 210 -22.12 20.42 4.68
CA PRO A 210 -21.71 21.03 5.96
C PRO A 210 -22.55 20.59 7.17
N GLU A 211 -23.80 20.17 6.96
CA GLU A 211 -24.72 19.70 7.99
C GLU A 211 -24.58 18.20 8.33
N CYS A 212 -23.79 17.46 7.54
CA CYS A 212 -23.64 16.03 7.70
C CYS A 212 -22.83 15.68 8.95
N THR A 213 -23.19 14.58 9.61
CA THR A 213 -22.55 14.07 10.84
C THR A 213 -22.07 12.64 10.64
N ILE A 214 -21.01 12.25 11.36
CA ILE A 214 -20.37 10.94 11.23
C ILE A 214 -20.34 10.23 12.60
N ASP A 215 -20.95 9.04 12.67
CA ASP A 215 -20.79 8.10 13.78
C ASP A 215 -19.57 7.20 13.54
N VAL A 216 -18.70 7.02 14.54
CA VAL A 216 -17.48 6.22 14.45
C VAL A 216 -17.59 5.02 15.37
N ARG A 217 -17.27 3.82 14.88
CA ARG A 217 -17.26 2.59 15.69
C ARG A 217 -15.98 1.82 15.49
N PHE A 218 -15.26 1.60 16.58
CA PHE A 218 -14.05 0.78 16.61
C PHE A 218 -14.41 -0.70 16.70
N ILE A 219 -13.90 -1.51 15.77
CA ILE A 219 -14.09 -2.97 15.75
C ILE A 219 -12.89 -3.74 16.33
N ASN A 220 -11.76 -3.06 16.58
CA ASN A 220 -10.54 -3.59 17.18
C ASN A 220 -9.94 -4.80 16.43
N THR A 221 -10.01 -4.77 15.11
CA THR A 221 -9.37 -5.73 14.21
C THR A 221 -9.12 -5.05 12.85
N TRP A 222 -8.04 -5.44 12.16
CA TRP A 222 -7.79 -5.04 10.77
C TRP A 222 -8.62 -5.89 9.80
N HIS A 223 -8.75 -7.19 10.11
CA HIS A 223 -9.36 -8.16 9.22
C HIS A 223 -10.17 -9.20 10.03
N ASP A 224 -11.49 -9.07 9.98
CA ASP A 224 -12.46 -10.08 10.39
C ASP A 224 -13.75 -9.83 9.61
N PRO A 225 -13.98 -10.54 8.48
CA PRO A 225 -15.11 -10.28 7.61
C PRO A 225 -16.47 -10.35 8.31
N ILE A 226 -16.59 -11.09 9.42
CA ILE A 226 -17.83 -11.19 10.19
C ILE A 226 -18.00 -9.94 11.05
N LEU A 227 -17.01 -9.59 11.86
CA LEU A 227 -17.07 -8.40 12.73
C LEU A 227 -17.16 -7.11 11.92
N GLU A 228 -16.50 -7.05 10.76
CA GLU A 228 -16.58 -5.91 9.85
C GLU A 228 -18.00 -5.74 9.28
N GLN A 229 -18.65 -6.84 8.84
CA GLN A 229 -20.03 -6.76 8.37
C GLN A 229 -20.99 -6.39 9.50
N GLU A 230 -20.80 -6.91 10.71
CA GLU A 230 -21.58 -6.54 11.89
C GLU A 230 -21.38 -5.06 12.25
N GLY A 231 -20.14 -4.57 12.22
CA GLY A 231 -19.77 -3.18 12.45
C GLY A 231 -20.44 -2.24 11.45
N ALA A 232 -20.28 -2.50 10.16
CA ALA A 232 -20.91 -1.72 9.10
C ALA A 232 -22.45 -1.77 9.18
N LYS A 233 -23.03 -2.95 9.37
CA LYS A 233 -24.47 -3.13 9.55
C LYS A 233 -24.99 -2.31 10.72
N SER A 234 -24.26 -2.29 11.83
CA SER A 234 -24.66 -1.56 13.03
C SER A 234 -24.75 -0.04 12.79
N LEU A 235 -23.88 0.53 11.95
CA LEU A 235 -23.93 1.94 11.53
C LEU A 235 -25.13 2.21 10.62
N PHE A 236 -25.40 1.32 9.66
CA PHE A 236 -26.60 1.43 8.82
C PHE A 236 -27.91 1.30 9.61
N ASP A 237 -27.96 0.39 10.58
CA ASP A 237 -29.11 0.19 11.48
C ASP A 237 -29.32 1.42 12.39
N ALA A 238 -28.27 2.16 12.72
CA ALA A 238 -28.34 3.46 13.40
C ALA A 238 -28.73 4.65 12.50
N GLY A 239 -28.93 4.38 11.19
CA GLY A 239 -29.48 5.33 10.25
C GLY A 239 -28.47 5.99 9.31
N ALA A 240 -27.20 5.57 9.30
CA ALA A 240 -26.23 6.06 8.33
C ALA A 240 -26.71 5.83 6.89
N GLN A 241 -26.46 6.81 6.01
CA GLN A 241 -26.72 6.78 4.57
C GLN A 241 -25.53 6.20 3.80
N VAL A 242 -24.33 6.59 4.22
CA VAL A 242 -23.06 6.13 3.68
C VAL A 242 -22.18 5.64 4.82
N VAL A 243 -21.53 4.50 4.67
CA VAL A 243 -20.55 3.96 5.63
C VAL A 243 -19.22 3.71 4.93
N MET A 244 -18.15 4.28 5.47
CA MET A 244 -16.77 4.04 5.05
C MET A 244 -16.09 3.01 5.98
N THR A 245 -15.25 2.14 5.42
CA THR A 245 -14.36 1.26 6.20
C THR A 245 -12.97 1.87 6.44
N GLY A 246 -12.39 1.56 7.59
CA GLY A 246 -10.95 1.61 7.87
C GLY A 246 -10.29 0.23 7.90
N ALA A 247 -11.10 -0.83 7.78
CA ALA A 247 -10.67 -2.23 7.78
C ALA A 247 -10.53 -2.81 6.37
N ASP A 248 -9.97 -4.03 6.30
CA ASP A 248 -9.35 -4.59 5.10
C ASP A 248 -10.33 -5.30 4.15
N THR A 249 -11.65 -5.31 4.39
CA THR A 249 -12.63 -6.03 3.54
C THR A 249 -13.67 -5.10 2.90
N PRO A 250 -14.37 -5.55 1.84
CA PRO A 250 -15.48 -4.78 1.25
C PRO A 250 -16.78 -4.76 2.09
N ALA A 251 -16.68 -5.03 3.40
CA ALA A 251 -17.83 -5.17 4.30
C ALA A 251 -18.89 -4.06 4.23
N PRO A 252 -18.56 -2.75 4.13
CA PRO A 252 -19.60 -1.73 4.03
C PRO A 252 -20.49 -1.88 2.80
N ALA A 253 -19.93 -2.24 1.65
CA ALA A 253 -20.72 -2.45 0.43
C ALA A 253 -21.58 -3.71 0.54
N LEU A 254 -21.05 -4.77 1.18
CA LEU A 254 -21.80 -6.02 1.43
C LEU A 254 -22.96 -5.82 2.43
N ALA A 255 -22.74 -5.03 3.47
CA ALA A 255 -23.71 -4.79 4.53
C ALA A 255 -24.75 -3.71 4.20
N ALA A 256 -24.50 -2.89 3.16
CA ALA A 256 -25.37 -1.79 2.75
C ALA A 256 -26.73 -2.31 2.26
N PRO A 257 -27.84 -1.86 2.88
CA PRO A 257 -29.19 -2.08 2.33
C PRO A 257 -29.38 -1.38 0.99
N GLU A 258 -30.40 -1.80 0.23
CA GLU A 258 -30.81 -1.10 -0.99
C GLU A 258 -31.08 0.39 -0.71
N GLY A 259 -30.53 1.27 -1.55
CA GLY A 259 -30.61 2.72 -1.39
C GLY A 259 -29.67 3.31 -0.34
N LYS A 260 -28.76 2.52 0.23
CA LYS A 260 -27.64 2.96 1.08
C LYS A 260 -26.31 2.53 0.47
N TRP A 261 -25.22 3.12 0.95
CA TRP A 261 -23.95 3.05 0.24
C TRP A 261 -22.78 2.68 1.15
N GLY A 262 -21.95 1.75 0.69
CA GLY A 262 -20.65 1.45 1.29
C GLY A 262 -19.51 2.12 0.51
N ILE A 263 -18.48 2.55 1.21
CA ILE A 263 -17.18 2.93 0.62
C ILE A 263 -16.14 1.92 1.10
N THR A 264 -15.49 1.25 0.16
CA THR A 264 -14.48 0.22 0.43
C THR A 264 -13.06 0.80 0.35
N TYR A 265 -12.07 0.00 0.74
CA TYR A 265 -10.69 0.45 0.94
C TYR A 265 -9.64 -0.56 0.42
N ASP A 266 -8.38 -0.15 0.33
CA ASP A 266 -7.16 -0.88 -0.06
C ASP A 266 -7.03 -1.37 -1.50
N TYR A 267 -8.02 -2.13 -2.00
CA TYR A 267 -7.93 -2.79 -3.29
C TYR A 267 -8.99 -2.28 -4.26
N LYS A 268 -8.56 -1.77 -5.41
CA LYS A 268 -9.47 -1.26 -6.44
C LYS A 268 -10.51 -2.28 -6.90
N GLY A 269 -10.19 -3.57 -6.82
CA GLY A 269 -11.04 -4.67 -7.29
C GLY A 269 -12.15 -5.07 -6.31
N ASN A 270 -12.29 -4.41 -5.15
CA ASN A 270 -13.26 -4.81 -4.12
C ASN A 270 -14.58 -4.02 -4.14
N CYS A 271 -14.69 -3.00 -5.00
CA CYS A 271 -15.92 -2.25 -5.22
C CYS A 271 -16.66 -2.80 -6.44
N THR A 272 -17.34 -3.93 -6.25
CA THR A 272 -18.00 -4.67 -7.35
C THR A 272 -19.52 -4.71 -7.25
N LEU A 273 -20.08 -4.29 -6.12
CA LEU A 273 -21.52 -4.29 -5.86
C LEU A 273 -22.11 -2.92 -6.19
N ASP A 274 -23.36 -2.91 -6.67
CA ASP A 274 -24.09 -1.66 -6.95
C ASP A 274 -24.23 -0.77 -5.71
N THR A 275 -24.21 -1.35 -4.51
CA THR A 275 -24.22 -0.64 -3.22
C THR A 275 -22.86 -0.01 -2.86
N CYS A 276 -21.80 -0.26 -3.62
CA CYS A 276 -20.52 0.40 -3.45
C CYS A 276 -20.52 1.77 -4.14
N LEU A 277 -20.23 2.84 -3.39
CA LEU A 277 -20.16 4.20 -3.93
C LEU A 277 -18.84 4.46 -4.68
N THR A 278 -17.72 4.00 -4.09
CA THR A 278 -16.36 4.07 -4.63
C THR A 278 -15.43 3.23 -3.72
N SER A 279 -14.18 3.06 -4.15
CA SER A 279 -13.09 2.48 -3.35
C SER A 279 -11.90 3.41 -3.35
N MET A 280 -11.30 3.59 -2.19
CA MET A 280 -10.01 4.26 -2.05
C MET A 280 -8.97 3.16 -2.04
N TYR A 281 -7.92 3.25 -2.86
CA TYR A 281 -7.04 2.10 -3.04
C TYR A 281 -5.57 2.49 -3.17
N TRP A 282 -4.72 1.51 -2.85
CA TRP A 282 -3.29 1.60 -3.01
C TRP A 282 -2.86 1.13 -4.39
N ASN A 283 -1.89 1.82 -4.97
CA ASN A 283 -1.17 1.37 -6.15
C ASN A 283 0.30 1.11 -5.80
N TRP A 284 0.52 0.09 -4.97
CA TRP A 284 1.85 -0.24 -4.43
C TRP A 284 2.90 -0.57 -5.50
N GLY A 285 2.48 -1.09 -6.67
CA GLY A 285 3.39 -1.61 -7.69
C GLY A 285 4.44 -0.59 -8.15
N VAL A 286 4.03 0.64 -8.44
CA VAL A 286 4.96 1.71 -8.88
C VAL A 286 5.94 2.11 -7.78
N ILE A 287 5.49 2.08 -6.53
CA ILE A 287 6.30 2.41 -5.34
C ILE A 287 7.33 1.31 -5.10
N TYR A 288 6.90 0.05 -5.10
CA TYR A 288 7.78 -1.10 -4.93
C TYR A 288 8.81 -1.21 -6.04
N ALA A 289 8.42 -1.00 -7.30
CA ALA A 289 9.35 -1.02 -8.42
C ALA A 289 10.45 0.04 -8.23
N GLY A 290 10.08 1.25 -7.84
CA GLY A 290 11.05 2.32 -7.56
C GLY A 290 12.01 2.01 -6.40
N ILE A 291 11.54 1.37 -5.33
CA ILE A 291 12.38 0.94 -4.21
C ILE A 291 13.32 -0.20 -4.63
N VAL A 292 12.80 -1.20 -5.34
CA VAL A 292 13.60 -2.34 -5.84
C VAL A 292 14.70 -1.86 -6.77
N ASP A 293 14.42 -0.91 -7.67
CA ASP A 293 15.46 -0.32 -8.54
C ASP A 293 16.53 0.44 -7.76
N LYS A 294 16.13 1.24 -6.75
CA LYS A 294 17.09 1.95 -5.88
C LYS A 294 17.97 0.99 -5.09
N SER A 295 17.39 -0.08 -4.55
CA SER A 295 18.09 -1.10 -3.77
C SER A 295 19.05 -1.89 -4.65
N ARG A 296 18.60 -2.34 -5.83
CA ARG A 296 19.45 -3.00 -6.84
C ARG A 296 20.62 -2.13 -7.29
N ALA A 297 20.43 -0.81 -7.33
CA ALA A 297 21.49 0.16 -7.63
C ALA A 297 22.40 0.49 -6.43
N GLY A 298 22.12 -0.03 -5.23
CA GLY A 298 22.85 0.26 -3.99
C GLY A 298 22.66 1.70 -3.48
N THR A 299 21.57 2.35 -3.90
CA THR A 299 21.27 3.76 -3.59
C THR A 299 20.11 3.93 -2.62
N TRP A 300 19.37 2.86 -2.33
CA TRP A 300 18.34 2.90 -1.29
C TRP A 300 18.96 3.12 0.10
N LYS A 301 18.22 3.81 0.96
CA LYS A 301 18.56 4.06 2.35
C LYS A 301 17.29 3.89 3.18
N GLY A 302 17.38 3.09 4.23
CA GLY A 302 16.33 2.86 5.18
C GLY A 302 15.97 4.12 5.96
N GLY A 303 15.06 4.92 5.42
CA GLY A 303 14.53 6.13 6.05
C GLY A 303 13.02 6.03 6.27
N TRP A 304 12.40 7.18 6.52
CA TRP A 304 10.96 7.34 6.53
C TRP A 304 10.51 7.81 5.15
N GLU A 305 9.82 6.96 4.42
CA GLU A 305 9.24 7.29 3.12
C GLU A 305 7.72 7.43 3.26
N TYR A 306 7.21 8.63 2.98
CA TYR A 306 5.77 8.93 3.00
C TYR A 306 5.39 9.60 1.69
N PHE A 307 4.72 8.88 0.79
CA PHE A 307 4.38 9.39 -0.54
C PHE A 307 3.00 10.05 -0.60
N ASP A 308 2.85 11.05 -1.46
CA ASP A 308 1.58 11.72 -1.76
C ASP A 308 0.97 11.21 -3.08
N GLY A 309 -0.16 11.79 -3.49
CA GLY A 309 -0.86 11.44 -4.73
C GLY A 309 -0.01 11.56 -6.00
N ASP A 310 0.99 12.44 -6.02
CA ASP A 310 1.88 12.66 -7.17
C ASP A 310 2.82 11.48 -7.48
N SER A 311 3.00 10.58 -6.51
CA SER A 311 3.76 9.34 -6.69
C SER A 311 3.06 8.32 -7.59
N GLY A 312 1.75 8.50 -7.84
CA GLY A 312 0.90 7.49 -8.48
C GLY A 312 0.60 6.27 -7.60
N GLY A 313 0.98 6.28 -6.32
CA GLY A 313 0.76 5.21 -5.35
C GLY A 313 -0.64 5.15 -4.73
N LEU A 314 -1.53 6.08 -5.09
CA LEU A 314 -2.86 6.24 -4.52
C LEU A 314 -3.91 6.35 -5.64
N GLY A 315 -5.15 5.95 -5.37
CA GLY A 315 -6.25 6.13 -6.33
C GLY A 315 -7.64 6.11 -5.72
N LEU A 316 -8.57 6.78 -6.41
CA LEU A 316 -10.00 6.79 -6.10
C LEU A 316 -10.78 6.13 -7.25
N TYR A 317 -11.43 5.02 -6.96
CA TYR A 317 -12.08 4.21 -7.98
C TYR A 317 -13.16 5.00 -8.73
N GLY A 318 -13.05 5.00 -10.06
CA GLY A 318 -13.95 5.71 -10.97
C GLY A 318 -13.51 7.13 -11.32
N PHE A 319 -12.39 7.59 -10.74
CA PHE A 319 -11.77 8.88 -11.05
C PHE A 319 -10.38 8.74 -11.67
N MET A 320 -9.77 7.55 -11.60
CA MET A 320 -8.46 7.28 -12.18
C MET A 320 -8.58 6.86 -13.65
N GLU A 321 -7.48 6.94 -14.40
CA GLU A 321 -7.47 6.66 -15.83
C GLU A 321 -7.98 5.24 -16.14
N GLY A 322 -8.93 5.14 -17.08
CA GLY A 322 -9.51 3.87 -17.51
C GLY A 322 -10.61 3.31 -16.60
N GLU A 323 -10.95 4.00 -15.51
CA GLU A 323 -12.00 3.58 -14.59
C GLU A 323 -13.32 4.29 -14.84
N THR A 324 -14.41 3.66 -14.41
CA THR A 324 -15.77 4.21 -14.50
C THR A 324 -16.38 4.32 -13.12
N LEU A 325 -17.12 5.40 -12.88
CA LEU A 325 -17.89 5.58 -11.65
C LEU A 325 -18.86 4.42 -11.43
N MET A 326 -19.00 4.00 -10.18
CA MET A 326 -20.09 3.11 -9.77
C MET A 326 -21.45 3.80 -9.94
N PRO A 327 -22.56 3.05 -10.08
CA PRO A 327 -23.88 3.64 -10.30
C PRO A 327 -24.23 4.76 -9.30
N GLY A 328 -24.00 4.54 -8.01
CA GLY A 328 -24.28 5.55 -6.98
C GLY A 328 -23.45 6.82 -7.07
N GLY A 329 -22.22 6.71 -7.59
CA GLY A 329 -21.32 7.83 -7.81
C GLY A 329 -21.63 8.59 -9.10
N ALA A 330 -22.07 7.88 -10.15
CA ALA A 330 -22.45 8.46 -11.43
C ALA A 330 -23.73 9.32 -11.36
N GLU A 331 -24.56 9.10 -10.34
CA GLU A 331 -25.78 9.88 -10.08
C GLU A 331 -25.54 11.21 -9.37
N LEU A 332 -24.33 11.44 -8.84
CA LEU A 332 -24.04 12.62 -8.05
C LEU A 332 -24.09 13.91 -8.89
N PRO A 333 -24.38 15.07 -8.28
CA PRO A 333 -24.32 16.36 -8.94
C PRO A 333 -22.97 16.60 -9.63
N GLU A 334 -23.01 16.96 -10.92
CA GLU A 334 -21.79 17.17 -11.73
C GLU A 334 -20.85 18.23 -11.12
N ALA A 335 -21.39 19.25 -10.43
CA ALA A 335 -20.58 20.25 -9.76
C ALA A 335 -19.69 19.65 -8.64
N ASP A 336 -20.20 18.66 -7.92
CA ASP A 336 -19.45 17.97 -6.86
C ASP A 336 -18.43 17.00 -7.46
N LEU A 337 -18.82 16.27 -8.53
CA LEU A 337 -17.90 15.41 -9.28
C LEU A 337 -16.73 16.20 -9.89
N GLN A 338 -17.00 17.38 -10.45
CA GLN A 338 -15.98 18.28 -10.97
C GLN A 338 -15.04 18.75 -9.87
N MET A 339 -15.55 19.08 -8.68
CA MET A 339 -14.72 19.47 -7.53
C MET A 339 -13.77 18.34 -7.10
N VAL A 340 -14.26 17.09 -7.09
CA VAL A 340 -13.42 15.91 -6.80
C VAL A 340 -12.35 15.72 -7.88
N ARG A 341 -12.71 15.81 -9.17
CA ARG A 341 -11.75 15.70 -10.29
C ARG A 341 -10.66 16.76 -10.23
N GLU A 342 -11.02 18.01 -9.97
CA GLU A 342 -10.06 19.12 -9.87
C GLU A 342 -9.13 18.98 -8.67
N THR A 343 -9.64 18.48 -7.55
CA THR A 343 -8.82 18.24 -6.35
C THR A 343 -7.87 17.07 -6.57
N LEU A 344 -8.36 15.97 -7.15
CA LEU A 344 -7.52 14.82 -7.52
C LEU A 344 -6.44 15.21 -8.52
N ASP A 345 -6.76 16.00 -9.56
CA ASP A 345 -5.78 16.47 -10.54
C ASP A 345 -4.64 17.28 -9.89
N LYS A 346 -4.96 18.11 -8.87
CA LYS A 346 -3.93 18.81 -8.08
C LYS A 346 -3.11 17.86 -7.22
N MET A 347 -3.74 16.85 -6.59
CA MET A 347 -3.03 15.83 -5.82
C MET A 347 -2.04 15.05 -6.68
N LEU A 348 -2.46 14.64 -7.88
CA LEU A 348 -1.60 13.93 -8.84
C LEU A 348 -0.44 14.80 -9.38
N LYS A 349 -0.50 16.12 -9.19
CA LYS A 349 0.57 17.07 -9.54
C LYS A 349 1.39 17.54 -8.34
N GLY A 350 1.04 17.11 -7.12
CA GLY A 350 1.67 17.57 -5.88
C GLY A 350 1.31 19.02 -5.52
N GLU A 351 0.25 19.58 -6.13
CA GLU A 351 -0.24 20.94 -5.88
C GLU A 351 -1.25 21.00 -4.71
N PHE A 352 -1.76 19.85 -4.29
CA PHE A 352 -2.60 19.67 -3.11
C PHE A 352 -2.19 18.38 -2.41
N THR A 353 -1.77 18.46 -1.16
CA THR A 353 -1.20 17.33 -0.39
C THR A 353 -1.99 17.10 0.90
N ARG A 354 -1.59 16.09 1.68
CA ARG A 354 -2.12 15.89 3.05
C ARG A 354 -2.03 17.14 3.93
N PHE A 355 -1.04 18.01 3.71
CA PHE A 355 -0.91 19.25 4.48
C PHE A 355 -1.92 20.33 4.07
N ASP A 356 -2.48 20.24 2.87
CA ASP A 356 -3.59 21.06 2.42
C ASP A 356 -4.94 20.52 2.90
N VAL A 357 -5.08 19.19 3.03
CA VAL A 357 -6.22 18.56 3.73
C VAL A 357 -6.30 19.05 5.17
N PHE A 358 -5.18 18.95 5.90
CA PHE A 358 -5.08 19.35 7.30
C PHE A 358 -4.59 20.79 7.46
N LYS A 359 -5.28 21.72 6.78
CA LYS A 359 -5.04 23.16 6.88
C LYS A 359 -6.20 23.86 7.58
N GLY A 360 -5.87 24.67 8.56
CA GLY A 360 -6.83 25.41 9.36
C GLY A 360 -7.63 26.45 8.56
N PRO A 361 -8.77 26.91 9.09
CA PRO A 361 -9.23 26.67 10.46
C PRO A 361 -9.86 25.28 10.65
N ILE A 362 -9.45 24.58 11.71
CA ILE A 362 -10.02 23.28 12.11
C ILE A 362 -10.43 23.35 13.59
N THR A 363 -11.66 22.93 13.87
CA THR A 363 -12.24 22.84 15.22
C THR A 363 -12.59 21.38 15.50
N ASP A 364 -12.38 20.92 16.73
CA ASP A 364 -12.79 19.58 17.14
C ASP A 364 -14.29 19.49 17.47
N ASN A 365 -14.78 18.27 17.69
CA ASN A 365 -16.16 17.99 18.09
C ASN A 365 -16.51 18.40 19.53
N GLN A 366 -15.58 19.00 20.26
CA GLN A 366 -15.79 19.63 21.57
C GLN A 366 -15.83 21.16 21.48
N GLY A 367 -15.61 21.73 20.28
CA GLY A 367 -15.60 23.16 20.04
C GLY A 367 -14.25 23.85 20.30
N ASN A 368 -13.17 23.10 20.49
CA ASN A 368 -11.82 23.65 20.64
C ASN A 368 -11.19 23.90 19.27
N LEU A 369 -10.52 25.04 19.13
CA LEU A 369 -9.70 25.33 17.96
C LEU A 369 -8.46 24.42 17.97
N ILE A 370 -8.35 23.54 16.98
CA ILE A 370 -7.21 22.63 16.80
C ILE A 370 -6.12 23.30 15.98
N LEU A 371 -6.50 23.91 14.85
CA LEU A 371 -5.55 24.51 13.92
C LEU A 371 -6.04 25.89 13.46
N PRO A 372 -5.29 26.98 13.66
CA PRO A 372 -5.67 28.32 13.19
C PRO A 372 -5.72 28.44 11.66
N ASP A 373 -6.47 29.42 11.17
CA ASP A 373 -6.55 29.73 9.73
C ASP A 373 -5.17 29.92 9.09
N GLY A 374 -4.96 29.26 7.95
CA GLY A 374 -3.72 29.32 7.18
C GLY A 374 -2.56 28.48 7.71
N VAL A 375 -2.69 27.81 8.86
CA VAL A 375 -1.68 26.90 9.41
C VAL A 375 -1.98 25.47 8.95
N SER A 376 -0.95 24.73 8.54
CA SER A 376 -1.05 23.30 8.19
C SER A 376 -0.41 22.44 9.27
N MET A 377 -0.90 21.21 9.43
CA MET A 377 -0.19 20.20 10.23
C MET A 377 1.17 19.85 9.60
N GLU A 378 2.10 19.37 10.41
CA GLU A 378 3.37 18.78 9.96
C GLU A 378 3.28 17.23 10.03
N GLN A 379 4.19 16.50 9.38
CA GLN A 379 4.14 15.02 9.35
C GLN A 379 4.02 14.41 10.75
N LEU A 380 4.81 14.91 11.70
CA LEU A 380 4.81 14.41 13.07
C LEU A 380 3.45 14.58 13.76
N ASP A 381 2.69 15.62 13.42
CA ASP A 381 1.34 15.81 13.94
C ASP A 381 0.38 14.75 13.41
N LEU A 382 0.55 14.32 12.15
CA LEU A 382 -0.30 13.33 11.47
C LEU A 382 -0.07 11.90 11.95
N ASP A 383 1.15 11.57 12.39
CA ASP A 383 1.53 10.21 12.82
C ASP A 383 1.57 10.04 14.34
N GLY A 384 1.39 11.13 15.09
CA GLY A 384 1.69 11.16 16.52
C GLY A 384 0.47 11.26 17.41
N PHE A 385 0.43 10.42 18.45
CA PHE A 385 -0.27 10.74 19.69
C PHE A 385 0.73 11.19 20.75
N LYS A 386 0.39 12.27 21.46
CA LYS A 386 1.18 12.73 22.60
C LYS A 386 1.24 11.66 23.71
N GLN A 387 0.16 10.90 23.86
CA GLN A 387 0.00 9.80 24.81
C GLN A 387 0.98 8.66 24.55
N PHE A 388 1.41 8.49 23.30
CA PHE A 388 2.41 7.51 22.89
C PHE A 388 3.84 8.11 22.88
N GLY A 389 4.04 9.28 23.48
CA GLY A 389 5.35 9.91 23.62
C GLY A 389 5.82 10.70 22.39
N SER A 390 4.96 10.94 21.40
CA SER A 390 5.31 11.77 20.25
C SER A 390 5.55 13.22 20.65
N GLU A 391 6.51 13.87 20.00
CA GLU A 391 6.84 15.30 20.17
C GLU A 391 6.01 16.22 19.27
N CYS A 392 4.92 15.72 18.69
CA CYS A 392 3.97 16.51 17.90
C CYS A 392 3.43 17.72 18.69
N LYS A 393 3.16 18.81 17.96
CA LYS A 393 2.64 20.06 18.55
C LYS A 393 1.14 19.98 18.72
N THR A 394 0.45 19.54 17.67
CA THR A 394 -1.01 19.42 17.63
C THR A 394 -1.44 17.99 17.90
N CYS A 395 -0.73 17.02 17.31
CA CYS A 395 -1.01 15.58 17.40
C CYS A 395 -2.38 15.18 16.84
N MET A 396 -2.52 13.95 16.33
CA MET A 396 -3.75 13.47 15.71
C MET A 396 -4.77 12.92 16.73
N TYR A 397 -4.81 13.45 17.95
CA TYR A 397 -5.73 12.98 18.99
C TYR A 397 -6.90 13.95 19.21
N TRP A 398 -7.76 14.05 18.20
CA TRP A 398 -8.98 14.84 18.17
C TRP A 398 -9.88 14.32 17.05
N TRP A 399 -11.17 14.64 17.12
CA TRP A 399 -12.14 14.38 16.06
C TRP A 399 -12.64 15.69 15.48
N ASN A 400 -12.76 15.78 14.15
CA ASN A 400 -13.32 16.95 13.47
C ASN A 400 -14.74 17.25 13.95
N GLU A 401 -15.16 18.52 13.88
CA GLU A 401 -16.41 19.00 14.49
C GLU A 401 -17.69 18.26 14.08
N ASN A 402 -17.72 17.61 12.92
CA ASN A 402 -18.87 16.85 12.43
C ASN A 402 -18.85 15.36 12.80
N ILE A 403 -17.84 14.88 13.53
CA ILE A 403 -17.80 13.52 14.08
C ILE A 403 -18.48 13.52 15.45
N THR A 404 -19.50 12.68 15.62
CA THR A 404 -20.31 12.62 16.85
C THR A 404 -19.78 11.65 17.89
N ALA A 405 -18.80 10.82 17.54
CA ALA A 405 -18.19 9.87 18.45
C ALA A 405 -17.29 10.55 19.48
N GLU A 406 -17.21 9.98 20.68
CA GLU A 406 -16.19 10.36 21.64
C GLU A 406 -14.80 9.88 21.15
N LEU A 407 -13.75 10.53 21.64
CA LEU A 407 -12.39 10.02 21.43
C LEU A 407 -12.24 8.66 22.14
N PRO A 408 -11.52 7.71 21.55
CA PRO A 408 -11.29 6.42 22.19
C PRO A 408 -10.34 6.57 23.40
N ASP A 409 -10.58 5.77 24.43
CA ASP A 409 -9.63 5.60 25.54
C ASP A 409 -8.34 4.92 25.02
N LEU A 410 -7.17 5.45 25.40
CA LEU A 410 -5.84 4.98 24.96
C LEU A 410 -5.08 4.19 26.04
#